data_AF-A0A0G4KG62-F1
#
_entry.id   AF-A0A0G4KG62-F1
#
_cell.length_a   1.000
_cell.length_b   1.000
_cell.length_c   1.000
_cell.angle_alpha   90.00
_cell.angle_beta   90.00
_cell.angle_gamma   90.00
#
_symmetry.space_group_name_H-M   'P 1'
#
loop_
_entity.id
_entity.type
_entity.pdbx_description
1 polymer ?
#
loop_
_entity_poly.entity_id
_entity_poly.type
_entity_poly.pdbx_seq_one_letter_code
_entity_poly.pdbx_strand_id
1 'polypeptide(L)'
;MNVNSEEQTKELFDPEYRGKITKIEKWGNSNKVDGIVVDESFKPDLSDDEVIKLYKDMVYISIMDLIMFDAQRQGRLSFYMVSAGEEALSVGSASVLAPEDVVFCQYREQGVFKQRG
;
A
#
# COMPACT_ATOMS: atom_id res chain seq x y z
N MET A 1 5.51 -8.52 18.98
CA MET A 1 6.34 -7.63 19.83
C MET A 1 5.94 -6.22 19.43
N ASN A 2 5.15 -5.55 20.28
CA ASN A 2 4.61 -4.21 20.00
C ASN A 2 5.75 -3.21 19.85
N VAL A 3 5.97 -2.74 18.64
CA VAL A 3 6.69 -1.49 18.38
C VAL A 3 5.64 -0.47 17.96
N ASN A 4 5.59 0.62 18.71
CA ASN A 4 4.54 1.62 18.65
C ASN A 4 4.63 2.36 17.30
N SER A 5 3.68 2.13 16.40
CA SER A 5 3.67 2.66 15.02
C SER A 5 3.76 4.20 14.93
N GLU A 6 3.43 4.91 16.01
CA GLU A 6 3.58 6.37 16.13
C GLU A 6 5.04 6.83 16.26
N GLU A 7 5.93 5.99 16.77
CA GLU A 7 7.34 6.35 16.99
C GLU A 7 8.14 6.20 15.69
N GLN A 8 7.82 5.16 14.92
CA GLN A 8 8.43 4.90 13.60
C GLN A 8 8.00 5.91 12.53
N THR A 9 6.79 6.45 12.64
CA THR A 9 6.32 7.50 11.72
C THR A 9 7.03 8.83 12.00
N LYS A 10 7.30 9.16 13.26
CA LYS A 10 8.03 10.41 13.61
C LYS A 10 9.45 10.45 13.07
N GLU A 11 10.17 9.32 13.09
CA GLU A 11 11.53 9.22 12.53
C GLU A 11 11.57 9.42 11.01
N LEU A 12 10.49 9.13 10.28
CA LEU A 12 10.41 9.26 8.82
C LEU A 12 10.15 10.70 8.35
N PHE A 13 9.55 11.55 9.19
CA PHE A 13 9.13 12.91 8.81
C PHE A 13 10.01 14.03 9.40
N ASP A 14 11.03 13.69 10.20
CA ASP A 14 11.92 14.66 10.84
C ASP A 14 13.00 15.20 9.86
N PRO A 15 13.13 16.52 9.66
CA PRO A 15 14.08 17.10 8.71
C PRO A 15 15.55 16.76 8.94
N GLU A 16 15.94 16.41 10.18
CA GLU A 16 17.33 16.11 10.56
C GLU A 16 17.87 14.81 9.94
N TYR A 17 16.98 13.85 9.64
CA TYR A 17 17.36 12.51 9.15
C TYR A 17 17.41 12.37 7.63
N ARG A 18 17.05 13.42 6.88
CA ARG A 18 17.10 13.46 5.39
C ARG A 18 18.50 13.29 4.80
N GLY A 19 19.56 13.50 5.59
CA GLY A 19 20.95 13.58 5.11
C GLY A 19 21.85 12.36 5.32
N LYS A 20 21.37 11.25 5.91
CA LYS A 20 22.25 10.13 6.34
C LYS A 20 22.01 8.77 5.69
N ILE A 21 21.26 8.69 4.59
CA ILE A 21 20.85 7.39 4.04
C ILE A 21 21.49 7.15 2.67
N THR A 22 22.81 6.92 2.66
CA THR A 22 23.60 6.52 1.48
C THR A 22 24.20 5.11 1.62
N LYS A 23 23.65 4.27 2.50
CA LYS A 23 24.15 2.90 2.68
C LYS A 23 23.00 1.93 2.95
N ILE A 24 22.87 0.94 2.06
CA ILE A 24 22.06 -0.25 2.32
C ILE A 24 22.80 -1.04 3.40
N GLU A 25 22.40 -0.87 4.66
CA GLU A 25 22.87 -1.73 5.76
C GLU A 25 21.89 -2.88 5.95
N LYS A 26 22.40 -4.12 5.87
CA LYS A 26 21.66 -5.33 6.23
C LYS A 26 21.28 -5.28 7.71
N TRP A 27 20.00 -5.05 7.99
CA TRP A 27 19.43 -5.16 9.33
C TRP A 27 18.94 -6.60 9.59
N GLY A 28 19.86 -7.51 9.94
CA GLY A 28 19.54 -8.90 10.24
C GLY A 28 18.94 -9.68 9.06
N ASN A 29 17.91 -10.50 9.29
CA ASN A 29 17.20 -11.32 8.29
C ASN A 29 15.95 -10.64 7.69
N SER A 30 15.74 -9.35 7.94
CA SER A 30 14.57 -8.61 7.44
C SER A 30 15.01 -7.30 6.78
N ASN A 31 14.62 -7.12 5.53
CA ASN A 31 14.90 -5.87 4.81
C ASN A 31 13.92 -4.81 5.28
N LYS A 32 14.39 -3.84 6.08
CA LYS A 32 13.64 -2.60 6.33
C LYS A 32 13.61 -1.81 5.02
N VAL A 33 12.42 -1.58 4.48
CA VAL A 33 12.24 -0.82 3.23
C VAL A 33 11.82 0.59 3.65
N ASP A 34 12.77 1.52 3.74
CA ASP A 34 12.53 2.89 4.22
C ASP A 34 11.81 3.79 3.19
N GLY A 35 11.21 3.21 2.15
CA GLY A 35 10.51 3.95 1.09
C GLY A 35 11.42 4.85 0.24
N ILE A 36 12.73 4.66 0.33
CA ILE A 36 13.72 5.49 -0.37
C ILE A 36 13.86 4.99 -1.81
N VAL A 37 13.75 5.92 -2.76
CA VAL A 37 14.04 5.65 -4.17
C VAL A 37 15.53 5.34 -4.29
N VAL A 38 15.84 4.10 -4.69
CA VAL A 38 17.23 3.62 -4.80
C VAL A 38 17.90 4.14 -6.07
N ASP A 39 17.12 4.40 -7.12
CA ASP A 39 17.62 4.92 -8.40
C ASP A 39 17.51 6.45 -8.42
N GLU A 40 18.65 7.13 -8.35
CA GLU A 40 18.73 8.60 -8.39
C GLU A 40 18.26 9.19 -9.73
N SER A 41 18.21 8.38 -10.79
CA SER A 41 17.72 8.81 -12.11
C SER A 41 16.20 8.73 -12.25
N PHE A 42 15.53 8.04 -11.33
CA PHE A 42 14.08 7.87 -11.34
C PHE A 42 13.38 9.19 -11.06
N LYS A 43 12.48 9.57 -11.97
CA LYS A 43 11.58 10.71 -11.80
C LYS A 43 10.15 10.19 -11.82
N PRO A 44 9.38 10.38 -10.73
CA PRO A 44 7.98 9.98 -10.73
C PRO A 44 7.20 10.83 -11.74
N ASP A 45 6.38 10.17 -12.56
CA ASP A 45 5.45 10.80 -13.50
C ASP A 45 4.05 10.96 -12.87
N LEU A 46 4.03 11.19 -11.56
CA LEU A 46 2.82 11.29 -10.75
C LEU A 46 2.91 12.57 -9.90
N SER A 47 1.80 13.28 -9.78
CA SER A 47 1.68 14.37 -8.82
C SER A 47 1.59 13.85 -7.38
N ASP A 48 1.99 14.68 -6.41
CA ASP A 48 1.88 14.35 -4.99
C ASP A 48 0.43 13.96 -4.60
N ASP A 49 -0.56 14.63 -5.20
CA ASP A 49 -1.98 14.35 -4.97
C ASP A 49 -2.39 12.96 -5.48
N GLU A 50 -1.87 12.53 -6.63
CA GLU A 50 -2.10 11.18 -7.16
C GLU A 50 -1.44 10.12 -6.29
N VAL A 51 -0.21 10.37 -5.81
CA VAL A 51 0.49 9.47 -4.89
C VAL A 51 -0.31 9.32 -3.58
N ILE A 52 -0.80 10.43 -3.03
CA ILE A 52 -1.65 10.43 -1.83
C ILE A 52 -2.97 9.67 -2.09
N LYS A 53 -3.57 9.83 -3.28
CA LYS A 53 -4.78 9.08 -3.65
C LYS A 53 -4.51 7.58 -3.66
N LEU A 54 -3.45 7.13 -4.34
CA LEU A 54 -3.09 5.71 -4.39
C LEU A 54 -2.85 5.14 -2.99
N TYR A 55 -2.17 5.89 -2.12
CA TYR A 55 -1.97 5.49 -0.73
C TYR A 55 -3.29 5.37 0.04
N LYS A 56 -4.19 6.35 -0.09
CA LYS A 56 -5.52 6.30 0.53
C LYS A 56 -6.35 5.11 0.04
N ASP A 57 -6.27 4.80 -1.25
CA ASP A 57 -6.97 3.67 -1.85
C ASP A 57 -6.42 2.33 -1.33
N MET A 58 -5.10 2.19 -1.14
CA MET A 58 -4.51 1.02 -0.49
C MET A 58 -4.99 0.87 0.96
N VAL A 59 -4.93 1.95 1.77
CA VAL A 59 -5.38 1.94 3.16
C VAL A 59 -6.87 1.63 3.27
N TYR A 60 -7.68 2.13 2.34
CA TYR A 60 -9.11 1.85 2.27
C TYR A 60 -9.36 0.33 2.14
N ILE A 61 -8.63 -0.35 1.24
CA ILE A 61 -8.74 -1.79 1.06
C ILE A 61 -8.32 -2.54 2.33
N SER A 62 -7.20 -2.16 2.96
CA SER A 62 -6.76 -2.81 4.21
C SER A 62 -7.81 -2.67 5.33
N ILE A 63 -8.47 -1.52 5.46
CA ILE A 63 -9.56 -1.33 6.45
C ILE A 63 -10.80 -2.14 6.08
N MET A 64 -11.19 -2.13 4.80
CA MET A 64 -12.33 -2.91 4.32
C MET A 64 -12.13 -4.40 4.58
N ASP A 65 -10.93 -4.91 4.34
CA ASP A 65 -10.57 -6.31 4.57
C ASP A 65 -10.77 -6.73 6.03
N LEU A 66 -10.37 -5.88 6.98
CA LEU A 66 -10.58 -6.15 8.42
C LEU A 66 -12.07 -6.23 8.76
N ILE A 67 -12.86 -5.27 8.27
CA ILE A 67 -14.31 -5.21 8.54
C ILE A 67 -15.03 -6.42 7.94
N MET A 68 -14.71 -6.76 6.69
CA MET A 68 -15.36 -7.85 5.97
C MET A 68 -14.95 -9.21 6.53
N PHE A 69 -13.70 -9.35 6.96
CA PHE A 69 -13.23 -10.54 7.66
C PHE A 69 -13.98 -10.75 8.98
N ASP A 70 -14.14 -9.71 9.79
CA ASP A 70 -14.90 -9.79 11.04
C ASP A 70 -16.39 -10.07 10.80
N ALA A 71 -16.98 -9.45 9.77
CA ALA A 71 -18.36 -9.71 9.37
C ALA A 71 -18.56 -11.17 8.93
N GLN A 72 -17.58 -11.76 8.24
CA GLN A 72 -17.59 -13.18 7.88
C GLN A 72 -17.51 -14.08 9.12
N ARG A 73 -16.65 -13.75 10.09
CA ARG A 73 -16.55 -14.51 11.36
C ARG A 73 -17.81 -14.43 12.22
N GLN A 74 -18.59 -13.36 12.08
CA GLN A 74 -19.88 -13.19 12.75
C GLN A 74 -21.05 -13.83 11.97
N GLY A 75 -20.80 -14.46 10.83
CA GLY A 75 -21.84 -15.05 9.98
C GLY A 75 -22.73 -14.04 9.26
N ARG A 76 -22.32 -12.76 9.19
CA ARG A 76 -23.03 -11.72 8.41
C ARG A 76 -22.74 -11.83 6.92
N LEU A 77 -21.61 -12.45 6.57
CA LEU A 77 -21.21 -12.81 5.22
C LEU A 77 -20.92 -14.31 5.18
N SER A 78 -21.35 -14.99 4.13
CA SER A 78 -21.08 -16.41 3.94
C SER A 78 -19.62 -16.69 3.59
N PHE A 79 -18.98 -15.75 2.87
CA PHE A 79 -17.65 -15.94 2.31
C PHE A 79 -16.94 -14.60 2.08
N TYR A 80 -15.64 -14.52 2.40
CA TYR A 80 -14.78 -13.37 2.10
C TYR A 80 -13.31 -13.81 2.01
N MET A 81 -12.52 -13.17 1.13
CA MET A 81 -11.07 -13.38 1.01
C MET A 81 -10.32 -12.06 1.22
N VAL A 82 -9.37 -12.07 2.16
CA VAL A 82 -8.57 -10.89 2.56
C VAL A 82 -7.39 -10.66 1.62
N SER A 83 -7.27 -9.48 1.00
CA SER A 83 -6.19 -9.09 0.09
C SER A 83 -4.96 -8.45 0.75
N ALA A 84 -4.80 -8.62 2.07
CA ALA A 84 -3.68 -8.04 2.81
C ALA A 84 -2.31 -8.43 2.22
N GLY A 85 -1.50 -7.43 1.87
CA GLY A 85 -0.21 -7.58 1.19
C GLY A 85 -0.27 -7.44 -0.33
N GLU A 86 -1.46 -7.41 -0.93
CA GLU A 86 -1.69 -7.28 -2.38
C GLU A 86 -2.34 -5.93 -2.76
N GLU A 87 -2.43 -4.98 -1.83
CA GLU A 87 -3.08 -3.68 -2.04
C GLU A 87 -2.35 -2.86 -3.11
N ALA A 88 -1.02 -2.80 -3.04
CA ALA A 88 -0.20 -2.07 -4.00
C ALA A 88 -0.29 -2.66 -5.42
N LEU A 89 -0.43 -3.98 -5.53
CA LEU A 89 -0.53 -4.65 -6.82
C LEU A 89 -1.87 -4.31 -7.49
N SER A 90 -2.97 -4.41 -6.75
CA SER A 90 -4.32 -4.16 -7.28
C SER A 90 -4.55 -2.67 -7.61
N VAL A 91 -4.20 -1.76 -6.69
CA VAL A 91 -4.38 -0.31 -6.88
C VAL A 91 -3.38 0.24 -7.90
N GLY A 92 -2.11 -0.16 -7.79
CA GLY A 92 -1.05 0.32 -8.67
C GLY A 92 -1.26 -0.11 -10.12
N SER A 93 -1.54 -1.40 -10.37
CA SER A 93 -1.82 -1.87 -11.73
C SER A 93 -3.05 -1.19 -12.34
N ALA A 94 -4.12 -1.02 -11.57
CA ALA A 94 -5.32 -0.33 -12.02
C ALA A 94 -5.10 1.17 -12.32
N SER A 95 -4.12 1.81 -11.68
CA SER A 95 -3.88 3.25 -11.84
C SER A 95 -3.34 3.66 -13.20
N VAL A 96 -2.68 2.74 -13.90
CA VAL A 96 -2.04 3.01 -15.21
C VAL A 96 -2.97 2.67 -16.38
N LEU A 97 -4.06 1.94 -16.12
CA LEU A 97 -4.98 1.50 -17.16
C LEU A 97 -5.92 2.63 -17.61
N ALA A 98 -6.26 2.63 -18.89
CA ALA A 98 -7.30 3.49 -19.43
C ALA A 98 -8.70 3.04 -18.94
N PRO A 99 -9.69 3.94 -18.85
CA PRO A 99 -11.05 3.59 -18.42
C PRO A 99 -11.70 2.45 -19.22
N GLU A 100 -11.39 2.36 -20.51
CA GLU A 100 -11.89 1.35 -21.45
C GLU A 100 -11.16 0.00 -21.37
N ASP A 101 -10.04 -0.10 -20.66
CA ASP A 101 -9.29 -1.34 -20.57
C ASP A 101 -10.06 -2.40 -19.78
N VAL A 102 -10.13 -3.61 -20.35
CA VAL A 102 -10.81 -4.75 -19.74
C VAL A 102 -9.89 -5.44 -18.73
N VAL A 103 -10.39 -5.63 -17.50
CA VAL A 103 -9.67 -6.34 -16.44
C VAL A 103 -10.43 -7.60 -16.06
N PHE A 104 -9.75 -8.74 -16.09
CA PHE A 104 -10.29 -10.01 -15.61
C PHE A 104 -9.82 -10.23 -14.16
N CYS A 105 -10.74 -10.13 -13.22
CA CYS A 105 -10.48 -10.31 -11.79
C CYS A 105 -10.75 -11.76 -11.34
N GLN A 106 -10.13 -12.15 -10.23
CA GLN A 106 -10.40 -13.39 -9.54
C GLN A 106 -11.13 -13.12 -8.21
N TYR A 107 -10.43 -13.06 -7.07
CA TYR A 107 -11.06 -12.91 -5.74
C TYR A 107 -10.39 -11.86 -4.84
N ARG A 108 -9.25 -11.28 -5.23
CA ARG A 108 -8.45 -10.37 -4.38
C ARG A 108 -8.22 -8.98 -4.99
N GLU A 109 -8.86 -8.71 -6.13
CA GLU A 109 -8.66 -7.47 -6.90
C GLU A 109 -9.59 -6.33 -6.45
N GLN A 110 -9.91 -6.27 -5.15
CA GLN A 110 -10.80 -5.24 -4.58
C GLN A 110 -10.26 -3.81 -4.83
N GLY A 111 -8.93 -3.65 -4.82
CA GLY A 111 -8.26 -2.39 -5.14
C GLY A 111 -8.49 -1.89 -6.55
N VAL A 112 -8.73 -2.79 -7.52
CA VAL A 112 -9.05 -2.41 -8.91
C VAL A 112 -10.39 -1.69 -8.96
N PHE A 113 -11.41 -2.22 -8.27
CA PHE A 113 -12.73 -1.58 -8.18
C PHE A 113 -12.63 -0.24 -7.47
N LYS A 114 -11.90 -0.16 -6.35
CA LYS A 114 -11.72 1.11 -5.63
C LYS A 114 -11.04 2.18 -6.49
N GLN A 115 -10.01 1.81 -7.25
CA GLN A 115 -9.27 2.75 -8.09
C GLN A 115 -10.10 3.28 -9.27
N ARG A 116 -11.00 2.45 -9.82
CA ARG A 116 -11.77 2.77 -11.04
C ARG A 116 -13.16 3.38 -10.79
N GLY A 117 -13.67 3.32 -9.55
CA GLY A 117 -14.98 3.88 -9.17
C GLY A 117 -16.13 2.88 -9.34
#